data_AF-A0A920UIE6-F1
#
_entry.id   AF-A0A920UIE6-F1
#
_cell.length_a   1.000
_cell.length_b   1.000
_cell.length_c   1.000
_cell.angle_alpha   90.00
_cell.angle_beta   90.00
_cell.angle_gamma   90.00
#
_symmetry.space_group_name_H-M   'P 1'
#
loop_
_entity.id
_entity.type
_entity.pdbx_description
1 polymer ?
#
loop_
_entity_poly.entity_id
_entity_poly.type
_entity_poly.pdbx_seq_one_letter_code
_entity_poly.pdbx_strand_id
1 'polypeptide(L)' 'MELQFQQALHVLQVPKEASHVLLAMGRSRSEAKSSLRVSWGWSTTEDEIDYFLERLTHHIQRLQQKQSN' A
#
# COMPACT_ATOMS: atom_id res chain seq x y z
N MET A 1 3.38 23.54 13.23
CA MET A 1 2.62 22.27 13.35
C MET A 1 1.84 21.92 12.06
N GLU A 2 1.51 22.88 11.19
CA GLU A 2 0.85 22.66 9.89
C GLU A 2 1.72 21.98 8.82
N LEU A 3 3.05 22.17 8.89
CA LEU A 3 4.02 21.62 7.93
C LEU A 3 4.13 20.08 7.98
N GLN A 4 3.74 19.44 9.07
CA GLN A 4 3.79 17.96 9.18
C GLN A 4 2.55 17.29 8.55
N PHE A 5 1.39 17.97 8.52
CA PHE A 5 0.19 17.47 7.85
C PHE A 5 0.30 17.54 6.32
N GLN A 6 1.01 18.55 5.78
CA GLN A 6 1.25 18.67 4.34
C GLN A 6 2.15 17.54 3.78
N GLN A 7 3.10 17.01 4.56
CA GLN A 7 3.94 15.88 4.12
C GLN A 7 3.18 14.55 4.12
N ALA A 8 2.23 14.36 5.04
CA ALA A 8 1.40 13.15 5.08
C ALA A 8 0.45 13.03 3.88
N LEU A 9 -0.03 14.15 3.33
CA LEU A 9 -0.92 14.18 2.17
C LEU A 9 -0.23 13.82 0.84
N HIS A 10 1.10 13.98 0.73
CA HIS A 10 1.85 13.58 -0.47
C HIS A 10 1.97 12.04 -0.59
N VAL A 11 1.93 11.32 0.54
CA VAL A 11 2.07 9.85 0.58
C VAL A 11 0.81 9.13 0.06
N LEU A 12 -0.33 9.81 -0.03
CA LEU A 12 -1.57 9.25 -0.57
C LEU A 12 -1.70 9.37 -2.09
N GLN A 13 -0.70 9.92 -2.78
CA GLN A 13 -0.68 9.89 -4.24
C GLN A 13 -0.16 8.52 -4.71
N VAL A 14 -1.03 7.76 -5.40
CA VAL A 14 -0.61 6.56 -6.14
C VAL A 14 0.51 6.98 -7.10
N PRO A 15 1.75 6.48 -6.95
CA PRO A 15 2.84 6.87 -7.82
C PRO A 15 2.47 6.48 -9.26
N LYS A 16 2.54 7.43 -10.20
CA LYS A 16 2.30 7.13 -11.64
C LYS A 16 3.34 6.13 -12.19
N GLU A 17 4.51 6.08 -11.56
CA GLU A 17 5.67 5.29 -11.98
C GLU A 17 5.88 4.06 -11.09
N ALA A 18 6.40 2.99 -11.69
CA ALA A 18 6.69 1.73 -11.01
C ALA A 18 7.94 1.85 -10.13
N SER A 19 7.98 1.13 -9.01
CA SER A 19 9.14 1.13 -8.12
C SER A 19 10.42 0.69 -8.84
N HIS A 20 11.41 1.57 -8.89
CA HIS A 20 12.70 1.29 -9.54
C HIS A 20 13.43 0.12 -8.87
N VAL A 21 13.27 -0.06 -7.56
CA VAL A 21 13.82 -1.20 -6.81
C VAL A 21 13.15 -2.51 -7.24
N LEU A 22 11.82 -2.54 -7.35
CA LEU A 22 11.11 -3.75 -7.80
C LEU A 22 11.49 -4.11 -9.24
N LEU A 23 11.64 -3.11 -10.12
CA LEU A 23 12.12 -3.31 -11.49
C LEU A 23 13.55 -3.85 -11.51
N ALA A 24 14.46 -3.31 -10.70
CA ALA A 24 15.84 -3.78 -10.58
C ALA A 24 15.91 -5.22 -10.02
N MET A 25 14.95 -5.62 -9.17
CA MET A 25 14.80 -7.01 -8.71
C MET A 25 14.15 -7.93 -9.75
N GLY A 26 13.91 -7.46 -10.97
CA GLY A 26 13.36 -8.25 -12.07
C GLY A 26 11.83 -8.40 -12.05
N ARG A 27 11.11 -7.63 -11.22
CA ARG A 27 9.63 -7.63 -11.26
C ARG A 27 9.14 -6.90 -12.49
N SER A 28 8.06 -7.38 -13.07
CA SER A 28 7.40 -6.70 -14.17
C SER A 28 6.81 -5.36 -13.72
N ARG A 29 6.54 -4.48 -14.69
CA ARG A 29 5.98 -3.15 -14.41
C ARG A 29 4.57 -3.24 -13.81
N SER A 30 3.78 -4.25 -14.16
CA SER A 30 2.45 -4.49 -13.59
C SER A 30 2.57 -4.90 -12.12
N GLU A 31 3.40 -5.90 -11.80
CA GLU A 31 3.65 -6.35 -10.43
C GLU A 31 4.18 -5.20 -9.55
N ALA A 32 5.12 -4.41 -10.08
CA ALA A 32 5.68 -3.27 -9.36
C ALA A 32 4.66 -2.16 -9.09
N LYS A 33 3.63 -2.01 -9.93
CA LYS A 33 2.52 -1.07 -9.73
C LYS A 33 1.43 -1.59 -8.79
N SER A 34 1.27 -2.91 -8.69
CA SER A 34 0.31 -3.55 -7.79
C SER A 34 0.92 -3.94 -6.44
N SER A 35 2.10 -3.43 -6.11
CA SER A 35 2.80 -3.74 -4.85
C SER A 35 2.46 -2.73 -3.76
N LEU A 36 2.26 -3.22 -2.53
CA LEU A 36 2.04 -2.40 -1.34
C LEU A 36 3.15 -2.71 -0.32
N ARG A 37 3.81 -1.66 0.22
CA ARG A 37 4.74 -1.79 1.34
C ARG A 37 4.06 -1.32 2.61
N VAL A 38 3.97 -2.20 3.60
CA VAL A 38 3.48 -1.88 4.94
C VAL A 38 4.67 -1.98 5.90
N SER A 39 4.84 -1.01 6.78
CA SER A 39 5.93 -0.95 7.75
C SER A 39 5.36 -0.67 9.11
N TRP A 40 5.85 -1.40 10.12
CA TRP A 40 5.35 -1.37 11.49
C TRP A 40 6.50 -1.08 12.45
N GLY A 41 6.17 -0.68 13.67
CA GLY A 41 7.14 -0.25 14.67
C GLY A 41 7.01 -1.04 15.97
N TRP A 42 7.85 -0.67 16.94
CA TRP A 42 7.97 -1.35 18.23
C TRP A 42 6.69 -1.37 19.07
N SER A 43 5.78 -0.42 18.84
CA SER A 43 4.53 -0.28 19.57
C SER A 43 3.34 -0.92 18.86
N THR A 44 3.55 -1.57 17.72
CA THR A 44 2.47 -2.23 16.99
C THR A 44 1.92 -3.40 17.79
N THR A 45 0.61 -3.42 17.96
CA THR A 45 -0.12 -4.43 18.71
C THR A 45 -0.71 -5.50 17.80
N GLU A 46 -1.03 -6.66 18.37
CA GLU A 46 -1.70 -7.76 17.65
C GLU A 46 -3.07 -7.33 17.14
N ASP A 47 -3.85 -6.62 17.95
CA ASP A 47 -5.17 -6.08 17.56
C ASP A 47 -5.10 -5.16 16.33
N GLU A 48 -4.05 -4.34 16.22
CA GLU A 48 -3.83 -3.48 15.05
C GLU A 48 -3.48 -4.29 13.79
N ILE A 49 -2.74 -5.40 13.94
CA ILE A 49 -2.43 -6.31 12.84
C ILE A 49 -3.71 -7.02 12.37
N ASP A 50 -4.50 -7.54 13.30
CA ASP A 50 -5.75 -8.24 12.99
C ASP A 50 -6.74 -7.33 12.28
N TYR A 51 -6.92 -6.11 12.79
CA TYR A 51 -7.74 -5.10 12.16
C TYR A 51 -7.23 -4.76 10.75
N PHE A 52 -5.92 -4.61 10.57
CA PHE A 52 -5.34 -4.35 9.25
C PHE A 52 -5.60 -5.48 8.27
N LEU A 53 -5.44 -6.74 8.68
CA LEU A 53 -5.66 -7.92 7.85
C LEU A 53 -7.13 -8.04 7.42
N GLU A 54 -8.07 -7.80 8.33
CA GLU A 54 -9.51 -7.80 8.03
C GLU A 54 -9.83 -6.76 6.95
N ARG A 55 -9.38 -5.52 7.17
CA ARG A 55 -9.66 -4.40 6.26
C ARG A 55 -8.97 -4.56 4.92
N LEU A 56 -7.71 -4.99 4.89
CA LEU A 56 -6.96 -5.22 3.66
C LEU A 56 -7.65 -6.28 2.80
N THR A 57 -8.05 -7.39 3.39
CA THR A 57 -8.73 -8.49 2.69
C THR A 57 -10.03 -8.03 2.07
N HIS A 58 -10.87 -7.32 2.84
CA HIS A 58 -12.11 -6.73 2.35
C HIS A 58 -11.89 -5.81 1.12
N HIS A 59 -10.86 -4.95 1.17
CA HIS A 59 -10.56 -4.04 0.07
C HIS A 59 -10.01 -4.75 -1.17
N ILE A 60 -9.14 -5.75 -1.01
CA ILE A 60 -8.62 -6.54 -2.13
C ILE A 60 -9.76 -7.26 -2.86
N GLN A 61 -10.64 -7.93 -2.12
CA GLN A 61 -11.79 -8.64 -2.69
C GLN A 61 -12.69 -7.69 -3.50
N ARG A 62 -12.99 -6.51 -2.96
CA ARG A 62 -13.77 -5.49 -3.65
C ARG A 62 -13.09 -4.99 -4.93
N LEU A 63 -11.76 -4.80 -4.92
CA LEU A 63 -11.02 -4.36 -6.10
C LEU A 63 -10.97 -5.44 -7.18
N GLN A 64 -10.82 -6.71 -6.79
CA GLN A 64 -10.86 -7.85 -7.72
C GLN A 64 -12.22 -7.96 -8.41
N GLN A 65 -13.33 -7.87 -7.65
CA GLN A 65 -14.69 -7.87 -8.21
C GLN A 65 -14.89 -6.75 -9.23
N LYS A 66 -14.34 -5.55 -8.98
CA LYS A 66 -14.43 -4.42 -9.90
C LYS A 66 -13.61 -4.63 -11.19
N GLN A 67 -12.53 -5.41 -11.15
CA GLN A 67 -11.71 -5.71 -12.34
C GLN A 67 -12.28 -6.85 -13.19
N SER A 68 -13.14 -7.71 -12.62
CA SER A 68 -13.77 -8.83 -13.33
C SER A 68 -15.08 -8.48 -14.04
N ASN A 69 -15.58 -7.25 -13.90
CA ASN A 69 -16.72 -6.66 -14.62
C ASN A 69 -16.24 -5.60 -15.60
#